data_AF-A0A8C5N712-F1
#
_entry.id   AF-A0A8C5N712-F1
#
_cell.length_a   1.000
_cell.length_b   1.000
_cell.length_c   1.000
_cell.angle_alpha   90.00
_cell.angle_beta   90.00
_cell.angle_gamma   90.00
#
_symmetry.space_group_name_H-M   'P 1'
#
loop_
_entity.id
_entity.type
_entity.pdbx_description
1 polymer ?
#
loop_
_entity_poly.entity_id
_entity_poly.type
_entity_poly.pdbx_seq_one_letter_code
_entity_poly.pdbx_strand_id
1 'polypeptide(L)'
;MTLNESGPTELCYPHLGNSSCRRIVRSHSVSVLLHIILSSISVLTVTLNLLVIISISHFSFVSTSASIGTVVLISVDRYVAVCDPMHYQTKVSKNRAKISIVLCWVGSTIFHCLRLYYNIENPGQFDSCAVECAIYIHPVGRIMNVVLTFIIPVSIIVVLYVRVFMVAVSQAQAMRSHVTVVTLQSSLKVNRSELKAARALGVVVVVFLMCLTPLYLVSLTTGVGVGSLSSYIFVICLFFFNSLLNPVIYVFLYPWFRKCVKCVISLQILKSGSSEANILELT
;
A
#
# COMPACT_ATOMS: atom_id res chain seq x y z
N MET A 1 -26.47 58.05 24.88
CA MET A 1 -26.64 59.31 24.11
C MET A 1 -27.25 58.94 22.78
N THR A 2 -28.34 59.61 22.45
CA THR A 2 -29.27 59.41 21.34
C THR A 2 -28.62 59.29 19.96
N LEU A 3 -29.00 58.26 19.18
CA LEU A 3 -29.08 58.38 17.73
C LEU A 3 -30.50 58.02 17.29
N ASN A 4 -31.27 59.08 17.17
CA ASN A 4 -32.54 59.16 16.48
C ASN A 4 -32.22 59.07 14.98
N GLU A 5 -32.51 57.95 14.33
CA GLU A 5 -32.61 57.89 12.87
C GLU A 5 -33.99 57.36 12.50
N SER A 6 -34.82 58.30 12.09
CA SER A 6 -36.12 58.10 11.45
C SER A 6 -35.90 57.65 10.01
N GLY A 7 -35.88 56.34 9.79
CA GLY A 7 -35.99 55.71 8.47
C GLY A 7 -37.24 54.82 8.39
N PRO A 8 -37.89 54.70 7.22
CA PRO A 8 -39.09 53.87 7.07
C PRO A 8 -38.77 52.39 7.38
N THR A 9 -39.56 51.77 8.26
CA THR A 9 -39.41 50.36 8.62
C THR A 9 -39.90 49.46 7.47
N GLU A 10 -38.98 48.94 6.66
CA GLU A 10 -39.28 47.91 5.66
C GLU A 10 -39.62 46.58 6.33
N LEU A 11 -40.83 46.07 6.06
CA LEU A 11 -41.35 44.78 6.50
C LEU A 11 -41.29 43.78 5.35
N CYS A 12 -41.14 42.48 5.63
CA CYS A 12 -41.18 41.45 4.59
C CYS A 12 -42.55 41.39 3.88
N TYR A 13 -43.64 41.64 4.62
CA TYR A 13 -45.00 41.76 4.10
C TYR A 13 -45.68 43.01 4.66
N PRO A 14 -45.65 44.14 3.94
CA PRO A 14 -46.15 45.42 4.46
C PRO A 14 -47.64 45.40 4.81
N HIS A 15 -48.45 44.57 4.13
CA HIS A 15 -49.89 44.43 4.38
C HIS A 15 -50.24 43.76 5.72
N LEU A 16 -49.30 43.02 6.33
CA LEU A 16 -49.53 42.31 7.60
C LEU A 16 -49.12 43.14 8.84
N GLY A 17 -48.58 44.35 8.64
CA GLY A 17 -48.24 45.30 9.71
C GLY A 17 -47.42 44.66 10.84
N ASN A 18 -47.92 44.75 12.08
CA ASN A 18 -47.26 44.23 13.29
C ASN A 18 -47.10 42.70 13.35
N SER A 19 -47.77 41.94 12.47
CA SER A 19 -47.58 40.48 12.37
C SER A 19 -46.48 40.08 11.36
N SER A 20 -45.97 41.04 10.58
CA SER A 20 -44.84 40.81 9.67
C SER A 20 -43.51 41.01 10.38
N CYS A 21 -42.54 40.14 10.09
CA CYS A 21 -41.16 40.34 10.51
C CYS A 21 -40.51 41.54 9.81
N ARG A 22 -39.56 42.18 10.50
CA ARG A 22 -38.73 43.25 9.94
C ARG A 22 -37.83 42.69 8.84
N ARG A 23 -37.80 43.35 7.68
CA ARG A 23 -36.94 42.96 6.57
C ARG A 23 -35.51 43.33 6.90
N ILE A 24 -34.64 42.34 7.00
CA ILE A 24 -33.19 42.58 7.15
C ILE A 24 -32.65 42.91 5.75
N VAL A 25 -32.63 44.18 5.39
CA VAL A 25 -32.01 44.67 4.16
C VAL A 25 -30.50 44.73 4.39
N ARG A 26 -29.79 43.68 3.97
CA ARG A 26 -28.33 43.67 4.00
C ARG A 26 -27.81 44.54 2.86
N SER A 27 -26.90 45.48 3.15
CA SER A 27 -26.32 46.35 2.11
C SER A 27 -25.78 45.51 0.96
N HIS A 28 -25.99 45.96 -0.29
CA HIS A 28 -25.54 45.27 -1.49
C HIS A 28 -24.05 44.90 -1.42
N SER A 29 -23.21 45.80 -0.89
CA SER A 29 -21.77 45.57 -0.68
C SER A 29 -21.49 44.43 0.30
N VAL A 30 -22.31 44.29 1.35
CA VAL A 30 -22.17 43.21 2.34
C VAL A 30 -22.63 41.87 1.75
N SER A 31 -23.69 41.88 0.93
CA SER A 31 -24.13 40.68 0.20
C SER A 31 -23.05 40.21 -0.76
N VAL A 32 -22.50 41.10 -1.59
CA VAL A 32 -21.43 40.78 -2.55
C VAL A 32 -20.18 40.24 -1.84
N LEU A 33 -19.78 40.88 -0.73
CA LEU A 33 -18.65 40.42 0.08
C LEU A 33 -18.87 39.00 0.63
N LEU A 34 -20.07 38.68 1.11
CA LEU A 34 -20.38 37.33 1.61
C LEU A 34 -20.33 36.29 0.49
N HIS A 35 -20.82 36.59 -0.70
CA HIS A 35 -20.76 35.66 -1.83
C HIS A 35 -19.31 35.40 -2.26
N ILE A 36 -18.46 36.43 -2.28
CA ILE A 36 -17.02 36.27 -2.56
C ILE A 36 -16.36 35.38 -1.50
N ILE A 37 -16.64 35.62 -0.21
CA ILE A 37 -16.09 34.83 0.89
C ILE A 37 -16.55 33.38 0.79
N LEU A 38 -17.84 33.13 0.58
CA LEU A 38 -18.41 31.78 0.47
C LEU A 38 -17.86 31.04 -0.74
N SER A 39 -17.75 31.71 -1.90
CA SER A 39 -17.13 31.14 -3.10
C SER A 39 -15.66 30.78 -2.86
N SER A 40 -14.91 31.68 -2.20
CA SER A 40 -13.50 31.43 -1.86
C SER A 40 -13.34 30.26 -0.90
N ILE A 41 -14.19 30.15 0.12
CA ILE A 41 -14.22 29.01 1.04
C ILE A 41 -14.53 27.72 0.27
N SER A 42 -15.53 27.74 -0.62
CA SER A 42 -15.90 26.57 -1.44
C SER A 42 -14.73 26.10 -2.31
N VAL A 43 -14.08 27.00 -3.04
CA VAL A 43 -12.92 26.69 -3.91
C VAL A 43 -11.76 26.13 -3.07
N LEU A 44 -11.47 26.75 -1.93
CA LEU A 44 -10.42 26.27 -1.03
C LEU A 44 -10.73 24.86 -0.52
N THR A 45 -11.95 24.62 -0.06
CA THR A 45 -12.38 23.30 0.43
C THR A 45 -12.29 22.24 -0.66
N VAL A 46 -12.75 22.52 -1.88
CA VAL A 46 -12.65 21.58 -3.02
C VAL A 46 -11.20 21.28 -3.36
N THR A 47 -10.35 22.32 -3.42
CA THR A 47 -8.93 22.16 -3.76
C THR A 47 -8.19 21.33 -2.70
N LEU A 48 -8.43 21.61 -1.41
CA LEU A 48 -7.81 20.87 -0.31
C LEU A 48 -8.29 19.41 -0.29
N ASN A 49 -9.58 19.17 -0.46
CA ASN A 49 -10.13 17.80 -0.51
C ASN A 49 -9.54 17.01 -1.68
N LEU A 50 -9.45 17.63 -2.86
CA LEU A 50 -8.85 16.99 -4.03
C LEU A 50 -7.37 16.65 -3.79
N LEU A 51 -6.61 17.56 -3.20
CA LEU A 51 -5.21 17.34 -2.83
C LEU A 51 -5.07 16.16 -1.85
N VAL A 52 -5.94 16.07 -0.85
CA VAL A 52 -5.95 14.97 0.12
C VAL A 52 -6.24 13.64 -0.58
N ILE A 53 -7.26 13.58 -1.44
CA ILE A 53 -7.63 12.35 -2.17
C ILE A 53 -6.47 11.88 -3.06
N ILE A 54 -5.87 12.79 -3.84
CA ILE A 54 -4.74 12.49 -4.72
C ILE A 54 -3.54 11.99 -3.89
N SER A 55 -3.25 12.64 -2.77
CA SER A 55 -2.13 12.28 -1.89
C SER A 55 -2.30 10.89 -1.29
N ILE A 56 -3.50 10.59 -0.77
CA ILE A 56 -3.82 9.27 -0.21
C ILE A 56 -3.73 8.20 -1.32
N SER A 57 -4.35 8.43 -2.47
CA SER A 57 -4.31 7.49 -3.60
C SER A 57 -2.87 7.23 -4.06
N HIS A 58 -2.07 8.28 -4.22
CA HIS A 58 -0.67 8.19 -4.61
C HIS A 58 0.13 7.37 -3.60
N PHE A 59 0.02 7.70 -2.31
CA PHE A 59 0.73 6.98 -1.26
C PHE A 59 0.33 5.50 -1.21
N SER A 60 -0.96 5.18 -1.25
CA SER A 60 -1.46 3.81 -1.26
C SER A 60 -0.92 3.00 -2.44
N PHE A 61 -0.93 3.59 -3.64
CA PHE A 61 -0.44 2.93 -4.84
C PHE A 61 1.07 2.68 -4.80
N VAL A 62 1.86 3.71 -4.47
CA VAL A 62 3.32 3.61 -4.43
C VAL A 62 3.76 2.63 -3.34
N SER A 63 3.15 2.70 -2.16
CA SER A 63 3.44 1.78 -1.06
C SER A 63 3.16 0.32 -1.44
N THR A 64 2.03 0.07 -2.11
CA THR A 64 1.68 -1.28 -2.60
C THR A 64 2.70 -1.77 -3.62
N SER A 65 3.00 -0.97 -4.63
CA SER A 65 3.92 -1.34 -5.71
C SER A 65 5.34 -1.58 -5.18
N ALA A 66 5.80 -0.75 -4.25
CA ALA A 66 7.07 -0.93 -3.56
C ALA A 66 7.07 -2.20 -2.68
N SER A 67 5.96 -2.53 -2.02
CA SER A 67 5.81 -3.77 -1.26
C SER A 67 5.95 -5.01 -2.16
N ILE A 68 5.24 -5.02 -3.30
CA ILE A 68 5.32 -6.09 -4.29
C ILE A 68 6.75 -6.22 -4.84
N GLY A 69 7.38 -5.10 -5.22
CA GLY A 69 8.77 -5.09 -5.66
C GLY A 69 9.73 -5.62 -4.60
N THR A 70 9.49 -5.29 -3.33
CA THR A 70 10.29 -5.80 -2.21
C THR A 70 10.14 -7.31 -2.06
N VAL A 71 8.93 -7.86 -2.20
CA VAL A 71 8.71 -9.32 -2.17
C VAL A 71 9.43 -10.01 -3.34
N VAL A 72 9.41 -9.43 -4.54
CA VAL A 72 10.20 -9.93 -5.69
C VAL A 72 11.69 -9.93 -5.36
N LEU A 73 12.23 -8.84 -4.80
CA LEU A 73 13.64 -8.76 -4.40
C LEU A 73 14.01 -9.79 -3.33
N ILE A 74 13.15 -10.00 -2.32
CA ILE A 74 13.33 -11.05 -1.31
C ILE A 74 13.33 -12.44 -1.97
N SER A 75 12.47 -12.66 -2.96
CA SER A 75 12.40 -13.91 -3.72
C SER A 75 13.69 -14.17 -4.52
N VAL A 76 14.23 -13.12 -5.17
CA VAL A 76 15.51 -13.19 -5.89
C VAL A 76 16.67 -13.46 -4.93
N ASP A 77 16.71 -12.75 -3.80
CA ASP A 77 17.72 -12.96 -2.76
C ASP A 77 17.74 -14.42 -2.28
N ARG A 78 16.56 -14.99 -1.98
CA ARG A 78 16.44 -16.39 -1.60
C ARG A 78 16.83 -17.35 -2.72
N TYR A 79 16.44 -17.05 -3.95
CA TYR A 79 16.85 -17.84 -5.10
C TYR A 79 18.37 -17.89 -5.24
N VAL A 80 19.05 -16.74 -5.18
CA VAL A 80 20.52 -16.70 -5.29
C VAL A 80 21.17 -17.42 -4.10
N ALA A 81 20.66 -17.23 -2.87
CA ALA A 81 21.22 -17.89 -1.69
C ALA A 81 21.14 -19.43 -1.75
N VAL A 82 20.04 -19.98 -2.28
CA VAL A 82 19.81 -21.44 -2.32
C VAL A 82 20.36 -22.07 -3.59
N CYS A 83 20.16 -21.44 -4.75
CA CYS A 83 20.51 -22.01 -6.05
C CYS A 83 21.94 -21.67 -6.50
N ASP A 84 22.53 -20.58 -5.99
CA ASP A 84 23.88 -20.15 -6.35
C ASP A 84 24.68 -19.63 -5.14
N PRO A 85 24.93 -20.49 -4.13
CA PRO A 85 25.55 -20.07 -2.87
C PRO A 85 26.98 -19.53 -3.04
N MET A 86 27.74 -20.01 -4.04
CA MET A 86 29.12 -19.57 -4.25
C MET A 86 29.23 -18.15 -4.80
N HIS A 87 28.26 -17.71 -5.62
CA HIS A 87 28.22 -16.35 -6.12
C HIS A 87 27.31 -15.44 -5.28
N TYR A 88 26.71 -15.92 -4.20
CA TYR A 88 25.84 -15.10 -3.36
C TYR A 88 26.57 -13.85 -2.83
N GLN A 89 27.80 -14.02 -2.31
CA GLN A 89 28.58 -12.91 -1.75
C GLN A 89 29.00 -11.86 -2.78
N THR A 90 29.16 -12.25 -4.05
CA THR A 90 29.54 -11.34 -5.14
C THR A 90 28.31 -10.72 -5.81
N LYS A 91 27.18 -11.43 -5.85
CA LYS A 91 25.92 -10.96 -6.46
C LYS A 91 25.07 -10.13 -5.48
N VAL A 92 25.03 -10.47 -4.19
CA VAL A 92 24.17 -9.79 -3.21
C VAL A 92 25.02 -8.90 -2.32
N SER A 93 24.85 -7.58 -2.42
CA SER A 93 25.52 -6.61 -1.55
C SER A 93 24.54 -5.59 -0.98
N LYS A 94 24.89 -5.02 0.18
CA LYS A 94 24.06 -4.01 0.86
C LYS A 94 23.78 -2.80 -0.02
N ASN A 95 24.78 -2.34 -0.78
CA ASN A 95 24.62 -1.18 -1.68
C ASN A 95 23.69 -1.50 -2.85
N ARG A 96 23.83 -2.68 -3.47
CA ARG A 96 22.93 -3.11 -4.56
C ARG A 96 21.49 -3.24 -4.06
N ALA A 97 21.28 -3.82 -2.88
CA ALA A 97 19.94 -3.91 -2.28
C ALA A 97 19.31 -2.54 -2.02
N LYS A 98 20.07 -1.59 -1.46
CA LYS A 98 19.61 -0.19 -1.27
C LYS A 98 19.22 0.46 -2.59
N ILE A 99 20.07 0.34 -3.62
CA ILE A 99 19.79 0.88 -4.96
C ILE A 99 18.52 0.24 -5.53
N SER A 100 18.37 -1.08 -5.45
CA SER A 100 17.18 -1.78 -5.93
C SER A 100 15.90 -1.31 -5.23
N ILE A 101 15.92 -1.11 -3.91
CA ILE A 101 14.77 -0.59 -3.16
C ILE A 101 14.42 0.82 -3.64
N VAL A 102 15.40 1.72 -3.73
CA VAL A 102 15.17 3.10 -4.20
C VAL A 102 14.61 3.11 -5.62
N LEU A 103 15.13 2.27 -6.51
CA LEU A 103 14.61 2.11 -7.88
C LEU A 103 13.16 1.61 -7.88
N CYS A 104 12.79 0.68 -7.00
CA CYS A 104 11.39 0.24 -6.87
C CYS A 104 10.46 1.39 -6.45
N TRP A 105 10.88 2.22 -5.50
CA TRP A 105 10.10 3.39 -5.06
C TRP A 105 9.98 4.44 -6.17
N VAL A 106 11.10 4.83 -6.78
CA VAL A 106 11.13 5.83 -7.85
C VAL A 106 10.33 5.35 -9.07
N GLY A 107 10.51 4.10 -9.48
CA GLY A 107 9.76 3.51 -10.60
C GLY A 107 8.25 3.47 -10.34
N SER A 108 7.84 3.13 -9.11
CA SER A 108 6.42 3.12 -8.71
C SER A 108 5.81 4.53 -8.74
N THR A 109 6.54 5.53 -8.25
CA THR A 109 6.13 6.94 -8.30
C THR A 109 5.99 7.43 -9.73
N ILE A 110 7.00 7.19 -10.58
CA ILE A 110 6.97 7.58 -12.00
C ILE A 110 5.76 6.95 -12.70
N PHE A 111 5.54 5.65 -12.51
CA PHE A 111 4.42 4.95 -13.12
C PHE A 111 3.06 5.55 -12.69
N HIS A 112 2.88 5.84 -11.40
CA HIS A 112 1.65 6.45 -10.92
C HIS A 112 1.46 7.88 -11.44
N CYS A 113 2.52 8.69 -11.49
CA CYS A 113 2.46 10.04 -12.03
C CYS A 113 2.12 10.04 -13.53
N LEU A 114 2.73 9.17 -14.33
CA LEU A 114 2.41 9.01 -15.76
C LEU A 114 0.95 8.60 -15.96
N ARG A 115 0.47 7.64 -15.15
CA ARG A 115 -0.94 7.23 -15.18
C ARG A 115 -1.85 8.41 -14.82
N LEU A 116 -1.54 9.17 -13.78
CA LEU A 116 -2.34 10.32 -13.36
C LEU A 116 -2.39 11.38 -14.46
N TYR A 117 -1.23 11.72 -15.04
CA TYR A 117 -1.13 12.66 -16.16
C TYR A 117 -2.00 12.21 -17.35
N TYR A 118 -1.91 10.94 -17.75
CA TYR A 118 -2.71 10.40 -18.84
C TYR A 118 -4.22 10.49 -18.59
N ASN A 119 -4.67 10.26 -17.34
CA ASN A 119 -6.08 10.40 -16.97
C ASN A 119 -6.55 11.87 -16.94
N ILE A 120 -5.66 12.83 -16.65
CA ILE A 120 -5.98 14.27 -16.68
C ILE A 120 -6.07 14.77 -18.13
N GLU A 121 -5.18 14.31 -19.01
CA GLU A 121 -5.17 14.68 -20.43
C GLU A 121 -6.34 14.07 -21.21
N ASN A 122 -6.78 12.87 -20.82
CA ASN A 122 -7.92 12.17 -21.41
C ASN A 122 -9.02 11.99 -20.36
N PRO A 123 -9.68 13.07 -19.90
CA PRO A 123 -10.82 12.93 -19.01
C PRO A 123 -11.88 12.13 -19.77
N GLY A 124 -12.32 11.01 -19.19
CA GLY A 124 -13.43 10.24 -19.74
C GLY A 124 -14.59 11.16 -20.11
N GLN A 125 -15.30 10.83 -21.18
CA GLN A 125 -16.38 11.66 -21.72
C GLN A 125 -17.49 11.77 -20.66
N PHE A 126 -17.45 12.81 -19.83
CA PHE A 126 -18.41 13.04 -18.77
C PHE A 126 -19.63 13.75 -19.36
N ASP A 127 -20.71 12.99 -19.59
CA ASP A 127 -22.03 13.58 -19.79
C ASP A 127 -22.46 14.25 -18.48
N SER A 128 -22.49 15.58 -18.49
CA SER A 128 -22.64 16.43 -17.30
C SER A 128 -24.02 16.36 -16.62
N CYS A 129 -24.90 15.44 -17.04
CA CYS A 129 -26.26 15.24 -16.50
C CYS A 129 -26.46 13.89 -15.76
N ALA A 130 -25.47 13.01 -15.69
CA ALA A 130 -25.55 11.81 -14.85
C ALA A 130 -24.87 12.08 -13.49
N VAL A 131 -25.67 12.04 -12.42
CA VAL A 131 -25.28 12.34 -11.02
C VAL A 131 -24.31 11.31 -10.42
N GLU A 132 -23.86 10.32 -11.20
CA GLU A 132 -22.88 9.35 -10.76
C GLU A 132 -21.47 9.81 -11.13
N CYS A 133 -20.73 10.34 -10.15
CA CYS A 133 -19.28 10.51 -10.21
C CYS A 133 -18.59 9.14 -10.25
N ALA A 134 -18.72 8.41 -11.35
CA ALA A 134 -17.93 7.23 -11.62
C ALA A 134 -16.56 7.67 -12.13
N ILE A 135 -15.49 7.31 -11.42
CA ILE A 135 -14.11 7.51 -11.88
C ILE A 135 -13.94 6.62 -13.12
N TYR A 136 -14.04 7.21 -14.32
CA TYR A 136 -13.77 6.49 -15.57
C TYR A 136 -12.28 6.15 -15.65
N ILE A 137 -11.97 4.86 -15.53
CA ILE A 137 -10.60 4.35 -15.71
C ILE A 137 -10.52 3.73 -17.09
N HIS A 138 -9.65 4.27 -17.95
CA HIS A 138 -9.46 3.76 -19.31
C HIS A 138 -9.14 2.24 -19.28
N PRO A 139 -9.84 1.40 -20.09
CA PRO A 139 -9.67 -0.06 -20.07
C PRO A 139 -8.22 -0.52 -20.24
N VAL A 140 -7.45 0.15 -21.10
CA VAL A 140 -6.03 -0.15 -21.31
C VAL A 140 -5.22 0.15 -20.05
N GLY A 141 -5.45 1.27 -19.37
CA GLY A 141 -4.78 1.61 -18.12
C GLY A 141 -5.08 0.61 -17.01
N ARG A 142 -6.31 0.11 -16.97
CA ARG A 142 -6.73 -0.96 -16.04
C ARG A 142 -6.00 -2.27 -16.30
N ILE A 143 -5.91 -2.71 -17.57
CA ILE A 143 -5.18 -3.94 -17.94
C ILE A 143 -3.69 -3.78 -17.64
N MET A 144 -3.07 -2.68 -18.05
CA MET A 144 -1.65 -2.40 -17.79
C MET A 144 -1.32 -2.42 -16.31
N ASN A 145 -2.19 -1.85 -15.47
CA ASN A 145 -2.05 -1.89 -14.02
C ASN A 145 -2.03 -3.35 -13.51
N VAL A 146 -3.04 -4.15 -13.86
CA VAL A 146 -3.11 -5.57 -13.43
C VAL A 146 -1.89 -6.36 -13.91
N VAL A 147 -1.46 -6.17 -15.15
CA VAL A 147 -0.32 -6.90 -15.71
C VAL A 147 0.98 -6.54 -14.97
N LEU A 148 1.25 -5.25 -14.80
CA LEU A 148 2.51 -4.76 -14.23
C LEU A 148 2.59 -4.94 -12.72
N THR A 149 1.49 -4.71 -11.99
CA THR A 149 1.51 -4.76 -10.52
C THR A 149 1.13 -6.12 -9.97
N PHE A 150 0.51 -7.01 -10.75
CA PHE A 150 0.10 -8.33 -10.26
C PHE A 150 0.66 -9.47 -11.11
N ILE A 151 0.30 -9.60 -12.38
CA ILE A 151 0.62 -10.80 -13.17
C ILE A 151 2.14 -11.02 -13.30
N ILE A 152 2.90 -10.00 -13.68
CA ILE A 152 4.36 -10.11 -13.85
C ILE A 152 5.04 -10.41 -12.51
N PRO A 153 4.83 -9.62 -11.43
CA PRO A 153 5.46 -9.90 -10.13
C PRO A 153 5.12 -11.29 -9.58
N VAL A 154 3.84 -11.69 -9.63
CA VAL A 154 3.40 -13.00 -9.12
C VAL A 154 4.03 -14.14 -9.91
N SER A 155 4.09 -14.02 -11.24
CA SER A 155 4.74 -15.03 -12.08
C SER A 155 6.22 -15.18 -11.75
N ILE A 156 6.95 -14.08 -11.57
CA ILE A 156 8.36 -14.08 -11.16
C ILE A 156 8.50 -14.77 -9.80
N ILE A 157 7.69 -14.38 -8.81
CA ILE A 157 7.74 -14.96 -7.46
C ILE A 157 7.50 -16.47 -7.53
N VAL A 158 6.43 -16.92 -8.18
CA VAL A 158 6.08 -18.35 -8.28
C VAL A 158 7.21 -19.14 -8.93
N VAL A 159 7.76 -18.67 -10.06
CA VAL A 159 8.85 -19.36 -10.75
C VAL A 159 10.11 -19.47 -9.89
N LEU A 160 10.50 -18.39 -9.19
CA LEU A 160 11.67 -18.39 -8.32
C LEU A 160 11.48 -19.36 -7.14
N TYR A 161 10.31 -19.37 -6.51
CA TYR A 161 10.05 -20.26 -5.38
C TYR A 161 9.94 -21.73 -5.78
N VAL A 162 9.35 -22.03 -6.95
CA VAL A 162 9.36 -23.39 -7.48
C VAL A 162 10.81 -23.86 -7.69
N ARG A 163 11.68 -23.04 -8.28
CA ARG A 163 13.11 -23.38 -8.44
C ARG A 163 13.81 -23.60 -7.10
N VAL A 164 13.58 -22.73 -6.12
CA VAL A 164 14.12 -22.88 -4.76
C VAL A 164 13.65 -24.18 -4.12
N PHE A 165 12.37 -24.51 -4.23
CA PHE A 165 11.81 -25.75 -3.69
C PHE A 165 12.38 -26.99 -4.38
N MET A 166 12.53 -26.96 -5.70
CA MET A 166 13.14 -28.07 -6.45
C MET A 166 14.59 -28.32 -6.02
N VAL A 167 15.40 -27.27 -5.87
CA VAL A 167 16.79 -27.39 -5.38
C VAL A 167 16.84 -27.89 -3.94
N ALA A 168 15.93 -27.40 -3.10
CA ALA A 168 15.79 -27.89 -1.73
C ALA A 168 15.49 -29.40 -1.66
N VAL A 169 14.57 -29.89 -2.50
CA VAL A 169 14.19 -31.31 -2.56
C VAL A 169 15.33 -32.14 -3.13
N SER A 170 16.01 -31.67 -4.19
CA SER A 170 17.14 -32.41 -4.77
C SER A 170 18.31 -32.54 -3.79
N GLN A 171 18.62 -31.49 -3.02
CA GLN A 171 19.62 -31.57 -1.95
C GLN A 171 19.21 -32.56 -0.85
N ALA A 172 17.93 -32.56 -0.43
CA ALA A 172 17.43 -33.49 0.58
C ALA A 172 17.44 -34.95 0.09
N GLN A 173 17.18 -35.20 -1.19
CA GLN A 173 17.22 -36.53 -1.81
C GLN A 173 18.66 -37.02 -1.98
N ALA A 174 19.59 -36.18 -2.46
CA ALA A 174 21.01 -36.52 -2.55
C ALA A 174 21.60 -36.91 -1.17
N MET A 175 21.14 -36.25 -0.11
CA MET A 175 21.53 -36.53 1.27
C MET A 175 21.11 -37.92 1.77
N ARG A 176 20.03 -38.52 1.23
CA ARG A 176 19.62 -39.89 1.58
C ARG A 176 20.50 -40.96 0.93
N SER A 177 21.34 -40.58 -0.05
CA SER A 177 22.15 -41.52 -0.84
C SER A 177 23.62 -41.64 -0.41
N HIS A 178 24.17 -40.69 0.37
CA HIS A 178 25.58 -40.73 0.78
C HIS A 178 25.78 -40.53 2.30
N VAL A 179 25.86 -41.65 3.01
CA VAL A 179 26.63 -41.75 4.26
C VAL A 179 28.10 -41.82 3.85
N THR A 180 28.85 -40.72 3.96
CA THR A 180 30.30 -40.69 4.28
C THR A 180 30.87 -39.27 4.14
N VAL A 181 31.79 -38.96 5.05
CA VAL A 181 32.83 -37.91 5.05
C VAL A 181 32.53 -36.60 5.81
N VAL A 182 33.34 -36.43 6.85
CA VAL A 182 33.25 -35.61 8.06
C VAL A 182 33.44 -34.10 7.85
N THR A 183 33.61 -33.61 6.61
CA THR A 183 33.69 -32.17 6.30
C THR A 183 32.32 -31.52 6.06
N LEU A 184 31.28 -32.32 5.83
CA LEU A 184 29.94 -31.87 5.46
C LEU A 184 29.14 -31.31 6.66
N GLN A 185 29.51 -31.60 7.91
CA GLN A 185 28.69 -31.31 9.10
C GLN A 185 28.49 -29.81 9.40
N SER A 186 29.46 -28.95 9.01
CA SER A 186 29.36 -27.48 9.09
C SER A 186 28.47 -26.91 7.98
N SER A 187 28.69 -27.34 6.73
CA SER A 187 27.87 -26.96 5.57
C SER A 187 26.42 -27.48 5.66
N LEU A 188 26.21 -28.65 6.27
CA LEU A 188 24.87 -29.27 6.48
C LEU A 188 24.02 -28.51 7.48
N LYS A 189 24.63 -28.02 8.55
CA LYS A 189 23.91 -27.25 9.55
C LYS A 189 23.41 -25.93 8.95
N VAL A 190 24.23 -25.31 8.10
CA VAL A 190 23.90 -24.12 7.30
C VAL A 190 22.77 -24.43 6.29
N ASN A 191 22.89 -25.49 5.48
CA ASN A 191 21.87 -25.83 4.48
C ASN A 191 20.50 -26.21 5.09
N ARG A 192 20.49 -26.87 6.27
CA ARG A 192 19.24 -27.22 6.96
C ARG A 192 18.53 -26.01 7.57
N SER A 193 19.26 -25.01 8.07
CA SER A 193 18.68 -23.75 8.54
C SER A 193 18.17 -22.89 7.39
N GLU A 194 18.89 -22.83 6.28
CA GLU A 194 18.47 -22.09 5.07
C GLU A 194 17.21 -22.70 4.46
N LEU A 195 17.09 -24.03 4.43
CA LEU A 195 15.87 -24.71 3.96
C LEU A 195 14.65 -24.41 4.83
N LYS A 196 14.82 -24.36 6.15
CA LYS A 196 13.75 -23.98 7.08
C LYS A 196 13.32 -22.53 6.87
N ALA A 197 14.27 -21.63 6.62
CA ALA A 197 14.00 -20.23 6.28
C ALA A 197 13.30 -20.09 4.91
N ALA A 198 13.69 -20.87 3.90
CA ALA A 198 13.03 -20.88 2.59
C ALA A 198 11.58 -21.37 2.67
N ARG A 199 11.30 -22.44 3.45
CA ARG A 199 9.94 -22.93 3.69
C ARG A 199 9.06 -21.88 4.37
N ALA A 200 9.62 -21.19 5.35
CA ALA A 200 8.96 -20.08 6.03
C ALA A 200 8.60 -18.96 5.05
N LEU A 201 9.53 -18.55 4.20
CA LEU A 201 9.32 -17.52 3.17
C LEU A 201 8.28 -17.92 2.10
N GLY A 202 8.17 -19.20 1.77
CA GLY A 202 7.10 -19.71 0.92
C GLY A 202 5.70 -19.49 1.50
N VAL A 203 5.52 -19.61 2.82
CA VAL A 203 4.25 -19.31 3.51
C VAL A 203 3.90 -17.84 3.38
N VAL A 204 4.89 -16.94 3.51
CA VAL A 204 4.71 -15.48 3.36
C VAL A 204 4.14 -15.14 2.00
N VAL A 205 4.72 -15.72 0.95
CA VAL A 205 4.27 -15.51 -0.41
C VAL A 205 2.84 -15.98 -0.62
N VAL A 206 2.49 -17.18 -0.14
CA VAL A 206 1.13 -17.70 -0.29
C VAL A 206 0.12 -16.79 0.40
N VAL A 207 0.42 -16.34 1.63
CA VAL A 207 -0.44 -15.40 2.36
C VAL A 207 -0.58 -14.06 1.64
N PHE A 208 0.54 -13.51 1.15
CA PHE A 208 0.55 -12.28 0.35
C PHE A 208 -0.32 -12.40 -0.90
N LEU A 209 -0.18 -13.50 -1.66
CA LEU A 209 -0.97 -13.77 -2.85
C LEU A 209 -2.47 -13.93 -2.54
N MET A 210 -2.82 -14.62 -1.45
CA MET A 210 -4.21 -14.78 -1.03
C MET A 210 -4.87 -13.43 -0.70
N CYS A 211 -4.13 -12.51 -0.08
CA CYS A 211 -4.66 -11.18 0.24
C CYS A 211 -4.76 -10.25 -0.99
N LEU A 212 -3.85 -10.37 -1.97
CA LEU A 212 -3.84 -9.50 -3.15
C LEU A 212 -4.80 -9.95 -4.27
N THR A 213 -4.90 -11.26 -4.50
CA THR A 213 -5.61 -11.82 -5.67
C THR A 213 -7.07 -11.36 -5.79
N PRO A 214 -7.88 -11.36 -4.71
CA PRO A 214 -9.30 -10.99 -4.82
C PRO A 214 -9.52 -9.57 -5.36
N LEU A 215 -8.66 -8.60 -4.99
CA LEU A 215 -8.78 -7.22 -5.46
C LEU A 215 -8.50 -7.10 -6.95
N TYR A 216 -7.48 -7.79 -7.45
CA TYR A 216 -7.15 -7.75 -8.88
C TYR A 216 -8.17 -8.51 -9.73
N LEU A 217 -8.76 -9.59 -9.21
CA LEU A 217 -9.88 -10.27 -9.87
C LEU A 217 -11.11 -9.37 -9.98
N VAL A 218 -11.52 -8.71 -8.89
CA VAL A 218 -12.63 -7.74 -8.93
C VAL A 218 -12.31 -6.57 -9.87
N SER A 219 -11.06 -6.10 -9.88
CA SER A 219 -10.62 -5.04 -10.79
C SER A 219 -10.75 -5.45 -12.27
N LEU A 220 -10.56 -6.71 -12.61
CA LEU A 220 -10.78 -7.24 -13.97
C LEU A 220 -12.27 -7.41 -14.29
N THR A 221 -13.07 -7.86 -13.31
CA THR A 221 -14.50 -8.14 -13.51
C THR A 221 -15.40 -6.93 -13.37
N THR A 222 -14.95 -5.77 -12.88
CA THR A 222 -15.80 -4.56 -12.75
C THR A 222 -16.36 -4.02 -14.07
N GLY A 223 -15.94 -4.54 -15.24
CA GLY A 223 -16.62 -4.32 -16.54
C GLY A 223 -17.71 -5.35 -16.88
N VAL A 224 -17.85 -6.42 -16.09
CA VAL A 224 -18.74 -7.56 -16.26
C VAL A 224 -19.54 -7.63 -14.97
N GLY A 225 -20.73 -7.01 -14.91
CA GLY A 225 -21.42 -6.66 -13.65
C GLY A 225 -21.45 -7.75 -12.57
N VAL A 226 -20.52 -7.71 -11.60
CA VAL A 226 -20.54 -8.58 -10.42
C VAL A 226 -20.06 -7.85 -9.17
N GLY A 227 -20.94 -7.77 -8.17
CA GLY A 227 -20.58 -7.53 -6.76
C GLY A 227 -21.47 -6.52 -6.04
N SER A 228 -22.01 -6.91 -4.88
CA SER A 228 -22.58 -5.96 -3.91
C SER A 228 -21.49 -5.05 -3.34
N LEU A 229 -21.84 -3.83 -2.90
CA LEU A 229 -20.93 -2.91 -2.22
C LEU A 229 -20.17 -3.57 -1.05
N SER A 230 -20.82 -4.49 -0.33
CA SER A 230 -20.22 -5.25 0.76
C SER A 230 -19.07 -6.16 0.31
N SER A 231 -19.18 -6.79 -0.86
CA SER A 231 -18.12 -7.63 -1.42
C SER A 231 -16.89 -6.79 -1.78
N TYR A 232 -17.11 -5.61 -2.38
CA TYR A 232 -16.04 -4.68 -2.74
C TYR A 232 -15.29 -4.17 -1.49
N ILE A 233 -16.03 -3.76 -0.44
CA ILE A 233 -15.44 -3.33 0.83
C ILE A 233 -14.63 -4.46 1.47
N PHE A 234 -15.17 -5.68 1.52
CA PHE A 234 -14.47 -6.83 2.06
C PHE A 234 -13.13 -7.10 1.35
N VAL A 235 -13.12 -7.03 0.02
CA VAL A 235 -11.91 -7.25 -0.79
C VAL A 235 -10.87 -6.15 -0.56
N ILE A 236 -11.29 -4.89 -0.41
CA ILE A 236 -10.40 -3.78 -0.02
C ILE A 236 -9.83 -4.01 1.38
N CYS A 237 -10.65 -4.40 2.34
CA CYS A 237 -10.19 -4.70 3.71
C CYS A 237 -9.15 -5.82 3.71
N LEU A 238 -9.39 -6.90 2.97
CA LEU A 238 -8.47 -8.02 2.83
C LEU A 238 -7.13 -7.59 2.21
N PHE A 239 -7.17 -6.71 1.22
CA PHE A 239 -5.98 -6.15 0.61
C PHE A 239 -5.14 -5.35 1.61
N PHE A 240 -5.76 -4.46 2.40
CA PHE A 240 -5.02 -3.70 3.42
C PHE A 240 -4.54 -4.57 4.59
N PHE A 241 -5.27 -5.64 4.91
CA PHE A 241 -4.88 -6.60 5.94
C PHE A 241 -3.53 -7.27 5.64
N ASN A 242 -3.13 -7.38 4.36
CA ASN A 242 -1.81 -7.84 3.95
C ASN A 242 -0.66 -7.12 4.67
N SER A 243 -0.76 -5.80 4.84
CA SER A 243 0.27 -5.01 5.51
C SER A 243 0.41 -5.35 7.00
N LEU A 244 -0.69 -5.69 7.67
CA LEU A 244 -0.72 -6.12 9.07
C LEU A 244 -0.09 -7.50 9.26
N LEU A 245 -0.19 -8.37 8.24
CA LEU A 245 0.37 -9.71 8.31
C LEU A 245 1.90 -9.70 8.26
N ASN A 246 2.55 -8.70 7.66
CA ASN A 246 4.01 -8.66 7.52
C ASN A 246 4.76 -8.81 8.87
N PRO A 247 4.54 -7.99 9.92
CA PRO A 247 5.17 -8.20 11.23
C PRO A 247 4.79 -9.53 11.90
N VAL A 248 3.51 -9.93 11.81
CA VAL A 248 2.99 -11.16 12.41
C VAL A 248 3.73 -12.37 11.85
N ILE A 249 3.81 -12.43 10.52
CA ILE A 249 4.56 -13.43 9.78
C ILE A 249 6.02 -13.46 10.26
N TYR A 250 6.68 -12.31 10.39
CA TYR A 250 8.07 -12.28 10.86
C TYR A 250 8.25 -12.85 12.28
N VAL A 251 7.33 -12.56 13.20
CA VAL A 251 7.35 -13.09 14.58
C VAL A 251 7.21 -14.62 14.61
N PHE A 252 6.35 -15.17 13.76
CA PHE A 252 6.15 -16.62 13.70
C PHE A 252 7.30 -17.35 13.02
N LEU A 253 7.85 -16.76 11.97
CA LEU A 253 8.84 -17.41 11.10
C LEU A 253 10.29 -17.22 11.55
N TYR A 254 10.63 -16.11 12.21
CA TYR A 254 12.00 -15.77 12.59
C TYR A 254 12.19 -15.78 14.12
N PRO A 255 12.87 -16.79 14.68
CA PRO A 255 13.12 -16.89 16.12
C PRO A 255 13.86 -15.67 16.70
N TRP A 256 14.82 -15.11 15.97
CA TRP A 256 15.54 -13.91 16.38
C TRP A 256 14.62 -12.69 16.42
N PHE A 257 13.72 -12.53 15.44
CA PHE A 257 12.77 -11.41 15.40
C PHE A 257 11.77 -11.50 16.55
N ARG A 258 11.34 -12.72 16.90
CA ARG A 258 10.52 -12.98 18.08
C ARG A 258 11.21 -12.53 19.38
N LYS A 259 12.52 -12.77 19.52
CA LYS A 259 13.31 -12.27 20.66
C LYS A 259 13.32 -10.73 20.68
N CYS A 260 13.59 -10.09 19.54
CA CYS A 260 13.54 -8.63 19.44
C CYS A 260 12.17 -8.06 19.86
N VAL A 261 11.07 -8.63 19.35
CA VAL A 261 9.71 -8.20 19.71
C VAL A 261 9.43 -8.39 21.19
N LYS A 262 9.89 -9.48 21.82
CA LYS A 262 9.79 -9.66 23.27
C LYS A 262 10.56 -8.56 24.02
N CYS A 263 11.75 -8.18 23.59
CA CYS A 263 12.51 -7.09 24.20
C CYS A 263 11.80 -5.74 24.08
N VAL A 264 11.15 -5.48 22.94
CA VAL A 264 10.34 -4.25 22.73
C VAL A 264 9.11 -4.25 23.64
N ILE A 265 8.35 -5.35 23.67
CA ILE A 265 7.13 -5.46 24.50
C ILE A 265 7.44 -5.47 26.00
N SER A 266 8.53 -6.10 26.42
CA SER A 266 8.98 -6.09 27.83
C SER A 266 9.69 -4.79 28.22
N LEU A 267 9.72 -3.79 27.34
CA LEU A 267 10.34 -2.49 27.54
C LEU A 267 11.83 -2.57 27.93
N GLN A 268 12.49 -3.70 27.63
CA GLN A 268 13.92 -3.88 27.88
C GLN A 268 14.78 -2.91 27.06
N ILE A 269 14.25 -2.43 25.93
CA ILE A 269 14.86 -1.38 25.11
C ILE A 269 15.01 -0.04 25.86
N LEU A 270 14.20 0.22 26.90
CA LEU A 270 14.23 1.47 27.67
C LEU A 270 15.25 1.43 28.82
N LYS A 271 15.87 0.27 29.09
CA LYS A 271 16.89 0.15 30.14
C LYS A 271 18.22 0.78 29.69
N SER A 272 18.90 1.45 30.62
CA SER A 272 20.25 1.99 30.39
C SER A 272 21.21 0.87 29.96
N GLY A 273 21.94 1.06 28.86
CA GLY A 273 22.83 0.05 28.27
C GLY A 273 22.17 -0.90 27.26
N SER A 274 20.89 -0.72 26.91
CA SER A 274 20.18 -1.59 25.95
C SER A 274 20.77 -1.56 24.53
N SER A 275 21.45 -0.48 24.14
CA SER A 275 22.10 -0.35 22.83
C SER A 275 23.29 -1.28 22.62
N GLU A 276 23.90 -1.78 23.70
CA GLU A 276 25.04 -2.72 23.66
C GLU A 276 24.60 -4.18 23.86
N ALA A 277 23.33 -4.43 24.14
CA ALA A 277 22.82 -5.77 24.42
C ALA A 277 22.75 -6.63 23.15
N ASN A 278 23.45 -7.77 23.16
CA ASN A 278 23.39 -8.74 22.07
C ASN A 278 22.10 -9.58 22.15
N ILE A 279 21.08 -9.18 21.38
CA ILE A 279 19.75 -9.82 21.35
C ILE A 279 19.81 -11.30 20.95
N LEU A 280 20.87 -11.73 20.25
CA LEU A 280 21.07 -13.12 19.86
C LEU A 280 21.51 -14.02 21.03
N GLU A 281 22.13 -13.45 22.07
CA GLU A 281 22.66 -14.15 23.25
C GLU A 281 21.74 -14.10 24.47
N LEU A 282 20.71 -13.24 24.47
CA LEU A 282 19.68 -13.22 25.50
C LEU A 282 18.87 -14.54 25.45
N THR A 283 19.15 -15.42 26.42
CA THR A 283 18.52 -16.74 26.63
C THR A 283 17.02 -16.66 26.82
#